data_AF-A0A972YIY6-F1
#
_entry.id   AF-A0A972YIY6-F1
#
_cell.length_a   1.000
_cell.length_b   1.000
_cell.length_c   1.000
_cell.angle_alpha   90.00
_cell.angle_beta   90.00
_cell.angle_gamma   90.00
#
_symmetry.space_group_name_H-M   'P 1'
#
loop_
_entity.id
_entity.type
_entity.pdbx_description
1 polymer ?
#
loop_
_entity_poly.entity_id
_entity_poly.type
_entity_poly.pdbx_seq_one_letter_code
_entity_poly.pdbx_strand_id
1 'polypeptide(L)'
;MMQIKKYTMGMGDRFAHQGKAQLQAVINGQTEGIDVYPTWNKSFREHSIIHSVPDDLRTEADTAVAALSWNKDYYVDADHIGLKTVDGFLAGSNFYTLDVADFVGETPDATDVDAFIAANQKYIGMLQIPGIEAPFEVTEAKLREVAGKFLVAIKGAKAIYEHVLAAKSEGSFVTEVSIDETDLPQTPIDLFLILSMIAAEGIPAQTVAPKFTGRFNKGVEYVGDLAQFEKEFDEDLSVIAFAIQEFGLPETLKLSVHSGSDKFALYPIINKLTKKH
;
A
#
# COMPACT_ATOMS: atom_id res chain seq x y z
N MET A 1 16.63 5.46 -7.43
CA MET A 1 15.24 5.16 -7.04
C MET A 1 14.87 6.05 -5.86
N MET A 2 13.74 6.76 -5.95
CA MET A 2 13.13 7.50 -4.85
C MET A 2 12.76 6.50 -3.77
N GLN A 3 13.34 6.65 -2.59
CA GLN A 3 13.07 5.77 -1.44
C GLN A 3 12.04 6.46 -0.54
N ILE A 4 10.93 5.78 -0.26
CA ILE A 4 9.96 6.24 0.71
C ILE A 4 10.55 6.18 2.12
N LYS A 5 10.23 7.17 2.96
CA LYS A 5 10.65 7.19 4.37
C LYS A 5 9.92 6.11 5.17
N LYS A 6 10.54 5.64 6.26
CA LYS A 6 9.98 4.57 7.13
C LYS A 6 8.55 4.90 7.55
N TYR A 7 8.33 6.07 8.13
CA TYR A 7 6.99 6.52 8.52
C TYR A 7 6.50 7.65 7.61
N THR A 8 5.38 7.40 6.95
CA THR A 8 4.65 8.41 6.16
C THR A 8 3.22 8.47 6.66
N MET A 9 2.59 9.64 6.54
CA MET A 9 1.19 9.84 6.91
C MET A 9 0.45 10.40 5.71
N GLY A 10 -0.63 9.73 5.29
CA GLY A 10 -1.59 10.24 4.32
C GLY A 10 -2.35 11.42 4.92
N MET A 11 -2.35 12.56 4.22
CA MET A 11 -2.90 13.84 4.67
C MET A 11 -3.94 14.34 3.67
N GLY A 12 -4.88 13.49 3.30
CA GLY A 12 -5.85 13.84 2.26
C GLY A 12 -6.62 15.12 2.57
N ASP A 13 -6.64 16.03 1.61
CA ASP A 13 -7.45 17.25 1.65
C ASP A 13 -8.33 17.35 0.40
N ARG A 14 -9.64 17.19 0.61
CA ARG A 14 -10.61 17.30 -0.47
C ARG A 14 -10.76 18.73 -0.98
N PHE A 15 -10.48 19.74 -0.17
CA PHE A 15 -10.75 21.14 -0.49
C PHE A 15 -9.49 21.96 -0.79
N ALA A 16 -8.30 21.37 -0.66
CA ALA A 16 -7.01 22.01 -0.90
C ALA A 16 -6.76 23.30 -0.08
N HIS A 17 -7.26 23.33 1.16
CA HIS A 17 -7.23 24.49 2.07
C HIS A 17 -6.48 24.20 3.39
N GLN A 18 -6.09 22.96 3.66
CA GLN A 18 -5.56 22.48 4.93
C GLN A 18 -4.06 22.15 4.88
N GLY A 19 -3.43 22.15 3.70
CA GLY A 19 -2.03 21.75 3.54
C GLY A 19 -1.05 22.42 4.50
N LYS A 20 -1.21 23.72 4.79
CA LYS A 20 -0.37 24.42 5.80
C LYS A 20 -0.61 23.88 7.21
N ALA A 21 -1.86 23.69 7.61
CA ALA A 21 -2.18 23.19 8.94
C ALA A 21 -1.73 21.73 9.12
N GLN A 22 -1.94 20.89 8.10
CA GLN A 22 -1.48 19.50 8.07
C GLN A 22 0.05 19.41 8.17
N LEU A 23 0.78 20.17 7.34
CA LEU A 23 2.24 20.20 7.39
C LEU A 23 2.76 20.75 8.73
N GLN A 24 2.10 21.76 9.30
CA GLN A 24 2.45 22.26 10.63
C GLN A 24 2.33 21.17 11.71
N ALA A 25 1.31 20.31 11.65
CA ALA A 25 1.18 19.18 12.56
C ALA A 25 2.33 18.17 12.41
N VAL A 26 2.76 17.89 11.17
CA VAL A 26 3.95 17.06 10.91
C VAL A 26 5.22 17.70 11.49
N ILE A 27 5.42 19.01 11.30
CA ILE A 27 6.56 19.75 11.85
C ILE A 27 6.56 19.70 13.38
N ASN A 28 5.39 19.86 14.02
CA ASN A 28 5.27 19.76 15.47
C ASN A 28 5.66 18.35 15.94
N GLY A 29 5.15 17.31 15.28
CA GLY A 29 5.53 15.92 15.58
C GLY A 29 7.03 15.67 15.44
N GLN A 30 7.66 16.18 14.39
CA GLN A 30 9.12 16.07 14.22
C GLN A 30 9.91 16.85 15.30
N THR A 31 9.40 17.98 15.76
CA THR A 31 9.99 18.74 16.88
C THR A 31 9.94 17.94 18.19
N GLU A 32 8.92 17.10 18.36
CA GLU A 32 8.79 16.15 19.46
C GLU A 32 9.57 14.83 19.23
N GLY A 33 10.30 14.71 18.13
CA GLY A 33 11.15 13.55 17.83
C GLY A 33 10.46 12.42 17.06
N ILE A 34 9.28 12.67 16.47
CA ILE A 34 8.57 11.69 15.62
C ILE A 34 9.04 11.87 14.17
N ASP A 35 9.85 10.94 13.65
CA ASP A 35 10.34 10.97 12.26
C ASP A 35 9.26 10.52 11.25
N VAL A 36 8.27 11.37 11.03
CA VAL A 36 7.15 11.15 10.09
C VAL A 36 7.19 12.15 8.94
N TYR A 37 6.80 11.71 7.73
CA TYR A 37 6.84 12.50 6.51
C TYR A 37 5.45 12.64 5.86
N PRO A 38 5.13 13.81 5.30
CA PRO A 38 3.81 14.09 4.76
C PRO A 38 3.59 13.43 3.39
N THR A 39 2.41 12.84 3.20
CA THR A 39 1.92 12.34 1.90
C THR A 39 0.55 12.96 1.63
N TRP A 40 0.47 13.96 0.76
CA TRP A 40 -0.82 14.47 0.30
C TRP A 40 -1.43 13.47 -0.66
N ASN A 41 -2.63 12.98 -0.38
CA ASN A 41 -3.30 11.99 -1.20
C ASN A 41 -4.73 12.43 -1.55
N LYS A 42 -5.19 12.12 -2.75
CA LYS A 42 -6.58 12.32 -3.15
C LYS A 42 -6.95 11.43 -4.31
N SER A 43 -8.08 10.75 -4.17
CA SER A 43 -8.53 9.81 -5.21
C SER A 43 -9.18 10.52 -6.40
N PHE A 44 -9.20 9.84 -7.55
CA PHE A 44 -9.95 10.31 -8.72
C PHE A 44 -11.44 10.58 -8.38
N ARG A 45 -12.02 9.72 -7.54
CA ARG A 45 -13.40 9.87 -7.06
C ARG A 45 -13.59 11.17 -6.29
N GLU A 46 -12.65 11.53 -5.41
CA GLU A 46 -12.72 12.77 -4.63
C GLU A 46 -12.51 14.02 -5.48
N HIS A 47 -11.60 13.98 -6.45
CA HIS A 47 -11.44 15.04 -7.43
C HIS A 47 -12.74 15.29 -8.21
N SER A 48 -13.38 14.21 -8.67
CA SER A 48 -14.63 14.27 -9.42
C SER A 48 -15.79 14.85 -8.61
N ILE A 49 -15.93 14.45 -7.34
CA ILE A 49 -17.03 14.90 -6.46
C ILE A 49 -16.95 16.41 -6.17
N ILE A 50 -15.76 16.94 -5.93
CA ILE A 50 -15.58 18.35 -5.54
C ILE A 50 -15.18 19.25 -6.71
N HIS A 51 -15.09 18.70 -7.93
CA HIS A 51 -14.73 19.41 -9.15
C HIS A 51 -13.35 20.08 -9.10
N SER A 52 -12.36 19.34 -8.59
CA SER A 52 -10.93 19.70 -8.65
C SER A 52 -10.19 18.79 -9.63
N VAL A 53 -8.94 19.11 -9.94
CA VAL A 53 -8.04 18.29 -10.74
C VAL A 53 -6.81 17.85 -9.94
N PRO A 54 -6.13 16.74 -10.29
CA PRO A 54 -4.95 16.25 -9.57
C PRO A 54 -3.86 17.30 -9.32
N ASP A 55 -3.62 18.19 -10.28
CA ASP A 55 -2.62 19.25 -10.17
C ASP A 55 -2.92 20.27 -9.06
N ASP A 56 -4.19 20.37 -8.60
CA ASP A 56 -4.56 21.22 -7.47
C ASP A 56 -3.90 20.70 -6.17
N LEU A 57 -3.83 19.37 -5.99
CA LEU A 57 -3.19 18.76 -4.83
C LEU A 57 -1.68 19.01 -4.82
N ARG A 58 -1.04 18.93 -6.00
CA ARG A 58 0.37 19.28 -6.16
C ARG A 58 0.63 20.75 -5.80
N THR A 59 -0.23 21.64 -6.28
CA THR A 59 -0.15 23.08 -5.99
C THR A 59 -0.30 23.36 -4.50
N GLU A 60 -1.23 22.67 -3.82
CA GLU A 60 -1.39 22.77 -2.37
C GLU A 60 -0.12 22.33 -1.63
N ALA A 61 0.41 21.14 -1.95
CA ALA A 61 1.60 20.59 -1.30
C ALA A 61 2.80 21.54 -1.45
N ASP A 62 3.08 22.02 -2.67
CA ASP A 62 4.18 22.95 -2.93
C ASP A 62 3.99 24.29 -2.21
N THR A 63 2.75 24.79 -2.16
CA THR A 63 2.42 26.03 -1.43
C THR A 63 2.64 25.88 0.06
N ALA A 64 2.24 24.74 0.65
CA ALA A 64 2.44 24.45 2.07
C ALA A 64 3.92 24.32 2.40
N VAL A 65 4.66 23.55 1.60
CA VAL A 65 6.10 23.33 1.73
C VAL A 65 6.86 24.65 1.66
N ALA A 66 6.58 25.49 0.68
CA ALA A 66 7.19 26.82 0.55
C ALA A 66 6.84 27.73 1.73
N ALA A 67 5.57 27.77 2.15
CA ALA A 67 5.11 28.65 3.22
C ALA A 67 5.73 28.30 4.59
N LEU A 68 6.00 27.03 4.86
CA LEU A 68 6.58 26.56 6.11
C LEU A 68 8.08 26.24 6.00
N SER A 69 8.71 26.57 4.86
CA SER A 69 10.13 26.31 4.61
C SER A 69 10.53 24.85 4.85
N TRP A 70 9.65 23.90 4.52
CA TRP A 70 9.92 22.49 4.62
C TRP A 70 10.97 22.08 3.58
N ASN A 71 12.06 21.47 4.03
CA ASN A 71 13.21 21.12 3.19
C ASN A 71 13.53 19.61 3.24
N LYS A 72 12.58 18.80 3.70
CA LYS A 72 12.69 17.34 3.78
C LYS A 72 11.78 16.71 2.72
N ASP A 73 11.81 15.38 2.62
CA ASP A 73 11.00 14.65 1.67
C ASP A 73 9.48 14.84 1.91
N TYR A 74 8.69 14.79 0.84
CA TYR A 74 7.24 14.77 0.86
C TYR A 74 6.71 14.09 -0.39
N TYR A 75 5.47 13.62 -0.30
CA TYR A 75 4.86 12.84 -1.36
C TYR A 75 3.50 13.43 -1.75
N VAL A 76 3.16 13.32 -3.03
CA VAL A 76 1.87 13.64 -3.62
C VAL A 76 1.39 12.36 -4.30
N ASP A 77 0.43 11.72 -3.66
CA ASP A 77 -0.12 10.42 -4.01
C ASP A 77 -1.34 10.54 -4.92
N ALA A 78 -1.23 9.86 -6.07
CA ALA A 78 -2.34 9.49 -6.93
C ALA A 78 -3.09 8.32 -6.30
N ASP A 79 -4.00 8.64 -5.38
CA ASP A 79 -4.69 7.65 -4.57
C ASP A 79 -5.75 6.87 -5.40
N HIS A 80 -5.82 5.56 -5.18
CA HIS A 80 -6.75 4.64 -5.87
C HIS A 80 -6.87 4.88 -7.40
N ILE A 81 -5.77 4.76 -8.14
CA ILE A 81 -5.77 4.92 -9.60
C ILE A 81 -5.85 3.59 -10.36
N GLY A 82 -6.47 3.64 -11.53
CA GLY A 82 -6.46 2.58 -12.54
C GLY A 82 -6.08 3.14 -13.92
N LEU A 83 -6.03 2.28 -14.94
CA LEU A 83 -5.63 2.67 -16.31
C LEU A 83 -6.48 3.81 -16.90
N LYS A 84 -7.74 3.93 -16.49
CA LYS A 84 -8.67 4.97 -16.98
C LYS A 84 -8.47 6.33 -16.30
N THR A 85 -7.83 6.36 -15.13
CA THR A 85 -7.77 7.55 -14.27
C THR A 85 -6.36 8.10 -14.09
N VAL A 86 -5.34 7.26 -14.28
CA VAL A 86 -3.92 7.57 -14.04
C VAL A 86 -3.41 8.79 -14.81
N ASP A 87 -3.87 9.01 -16.05
CA ASP A 87 -3.36 10.08 -16.93
C ASP A 87 -3.42 11.46 -16.27
N GLY A 88 -4.50 11.74 -15.53
CA GLY A 88 -4.69 13.02 -14.85
C GLY A 88 -3.65 13.30 -13.75
N PHE A 89 -3.02 12.26 -13.20
CA PHE A 89 -2.08 12.36 -12.07
C PHE A 89 -0.61 12.36 -12.51
N LEU A 90 -0.33 12.12 -13.80
CA LEU A 90 1.05 11.99 -14.29
C LEU A 90 1.85 13.29 -14.16
N ALA A 91 1.21 14.47 -14.19
CA ALA A 91 1.93 15.73 -13.99
C ALA A 91 2.24 15.98 -12.51
N GLY A 92 1.22 15.95 -11.65
CA GLY A 92 1.31 16.37 -10.25
C GLY A 92 1.88 15.36 -9.24
N SER A 93 1.79 14.05 -9.49
CA SER A 93 2.11 13.03 -8.48
C SER A 93 3.55 12.49 -8.55
N ASN A 94 4.06 12.05 -7.41
CA ASN A 94 5.32 11.30 -7.25
C ASN A 94 5.16 10.04 -6.38
N PHE A 95 3.93 9.73 -5.96
CA PHE A 95 3.50 8.49 -5.33
C PHE A 95 2.27 8.01 -6.11
N TYR A 96 2.20 6.72 -6.41
CA TYR A 96 1.09 6.12 -7.15
C TYR A 96 0.53 4.89 -6.43
N THR A 97 -0.73 4.98 -6.01
CA THR A 97 -1.50 3.88 -5.43
C THR A 97 -2.27 3.13 -6.50
N LEU A 98 -1.71 1.99 -6.91
CA LEU A 98 -2.22 1.15 -7.98
C LEU A 98 -3.38 0.32 -7.43
N ASP A 99 -4.60 0.73 -7.75
CA ASP A 99 -5.81 0.05 -7.33
C ASP A 99 -6.11 -1.11 -8.28
N VAL A 100 -6.28 -2.30 -7.70
CA VAL A 100 -6.58 -3.51 -8.47
C VAL A 100 -7.99 -4.04 -8.23
N ALA A 101 -8.84 -3.31 -7.52
CA ALA A 101 -10.18 -3.75 -7.13
C ALA A 101 -11.03 -4.22 -8.31
N ASP A 102 -10.97 -3.51 -9.44
CA ASP A 102 -11.73 -3.83 -10.65
C ASP A 102 -11.39 -5.21 -11.25
N PHE A 103 -10.22 -5.76 -10.94
CA PHE A 103 -9.68 -6.99 -11.52
C PHE A 103 -9.79 -8.21 -10.58
N VAL A 104 -10.21 -8.00 -9.32
CA VAL A 104 -10.22 -9.07 -8.32
C VAL A 104 -11.36 -10.03 -8.60
N GLY A 105 -11.03 -11.33 -8.65
CA GLY A 105 -12.00 -12.39 -8.94
C GLY A 105 -12.26 -12.64 -10.43
N GLU A 106 -11.57 -11.93 -11.33
CA GLU A 106 -11.48 -12.33 -12.72
C GLU A 106 -10.72 -13.65 -12.86
N THR A 107 -11.18 -14.53 -13.75
CA THR A 107 -10.54 -15.83 -13.98
C THR A 107 -9.19 -15.62 -14.66
N PRO A 108 -8.05 -15.97 -14.03
CA PRO A 108 -6.75 -15.88 -14.66
C PRO A 108 -6.57 -16.92 -15.78
N ASP A 109 -5.63 -16.66 -16.69
CA ASP A 109 -5.21 -17.66 -17.68
C ASP A 109 -4.62 -18.89 -16.97
N ALA A 110 -5.01 -20.09 -17.40
CA ALA A 110 -4.54 -21.33 -16.79
C ALA A 110 -3.01 -21.47 -16.85
N THR A 111 -2.39 -20.97 -17.93
CA THR A 111 -0.94 -20.96 -18.11
C THR A 111 -0.25 -20.09 -17.07
N ASP A 112 -0.83 -18.93 -16.77
CA ASP A 112 -0.31 -18.02 -15.74
C ASP A 112 -0.43 -18.64 -14.34
N VAL A 113 -1.55 -19.30 -14.07
CA VAL A 113 -1.77 -20.03 -12.80
C VAL A 113 -0.74 -21.15 -12.64
N ASP A 114 -0.54 -21.96 -13.68
CA ASP A 114 0.42 -23.07 -13.62
C ASP A 114 1.87 -22.57 -13.49
N ALA A 115 2.21 -21.44 -14.13
CA ALA A 115 3.50 -20.77 -13.96
C ALA A 115 3.69 -20.26 -12.52
N PHE A 116 2.67 -19.63 -11.93
CA PHE A 116 2.70 -19.19 -10.55
C PHE A 116 2.92 -20.35 -9.56
N ILE A 117 2.22 -21.47 -9.77
CA ILE A 117 2.35 -22.67 -8.93
C ILE A 117 3.75 -23.25 -9.06
N ALA A 118 4.27 -23.39 -10.28
CA ALA A 118 5.62 -23.91 -10.51
C ALA A 118 6.68 -23.04 -9.81
N ALA A 119 6.55 -21.71 -9.88
CA ALA A 119 7.46 -20.78 -9.21
C ALA A 119 7.39 -20.85 -7.67
N ASN A 120 6.21 -21.18 -7.12
CA ASN A 120 5.96 -21.23 -5.68
C ASN A 120 5.92 -22.64 -5.09
N GLN A 121 6.24 -23.68 -5.88
CA GLN A 121 6.16 -25.08 -5.46
C GLN A 121 7.04 -25.39 -4.24
N LYS A 122 8.17 -24.69 -4.09
CA LYS A 122 9.09 -24.83 -2.94
C LYS A 122 8.45 -24.48 -1.59
N TYR A 123 7.34 -23.75 -1.59
CA TYR A 123 6.62 -23.38 -0.36
C TYR A 123 5.58 -24.41 0.07
N ILE A 124 5.24 -25.40 -0.78
CA ILE A 124 4.29 -26.46 -0.42
C ILE A 124 4.84 -27.28 0.76
N GLY A 125 4.00 -27.49 1.77
CA GLY A 125 4.36 -28.12 3.04
C GLY A 125 4.21 -27.13 4.19
N MET A 126 5.11 -27.23 5.17
CA MET A 126 5.11 -26.34 6.34
C MET A 126 6.08 -25.18 6.11
N LEU A 127 5.55 -24.00 5.80
CA LEU A 127 6.32 -22.78 5.62
C LEU A 127 6.50 -22.08 6.97
N GLN A 128 7.73 -22.07 7.47
CA GLN A 128 8.10 -21.30 8.65
C GLN A 128 8.60 -19.91 8.24
N ILE A 129 7.88 -18.87 8.63
CA ILE A 129 8.31 -17.47 8.47
C ILE A 129 8.97 -17.02 9.78
N PRO A 130 10.19 -16.44 9.76
CA PRO A 130 10.83 -15.92 10.95
C PRO A 130 9.95 -14.85 11.64
N GLY A 131 9.80 -14.95 12.96
CA GLY A 131 8.96 -14.02 13.74
C GLY A 131 7.53 -14.49 13.97
N ILE A 132 7.07 -15.53 13.26
CA ILE A 132 5.74 -16.14 13.43
C ILE A 132 5.89 -17.47 14.17
N GLU A 133 5.10 -17.69 15.22
CA GLU A 133 5.25 -18.86 16.11
C GLU A 133 4.91 -20.18 15.41
N ALA A 134 3.79 -20.21 14.69
CA ALA A 134 3.31 -21.41 14.02
C ALA A 134 3.62 -21.35 12.51
N PRO A 135 4.12 -22.43 11.90
CA PRO A 135 4.29 -22.50 10.46
C PRO A 135 2.93 -22.51 9.74
N PHE A 136 2.90 -22.01 8.51
CA PHE A 136 1.73 -22.10 7.64
C PHE A 136 1.76 -23.41 6.86
N GLU A 137 0.65 -24.14 6.85
CA GLU A 137 0.45 -25.23 5.91
C GLU A 137 0.08 -24.66 4.55
N VAL A 138 0.98 -24.81 3.58
CA VAL A 138 0.77 -24.38 2.20
C VAL A 138 0.53 -25.60 1.33
N THR A 139 -0.60 -25.62 0.65
CA THR A 139 -0.96 -26.68 -0.30
C THR A 139 -0.98 -26.13 -1.72
N GLU A 140 -0.88 -26.99 -2.73
CA GLU A 140 -1.12 -26.57 -4.12
C GLU A 140 -2.52 -25.94 -4.27
N ALA A 141 -3.52 -26.46 -3.55
CA ALA A 141 -4.86 -25.89 -3.53
C ALA A 141 -4.87 -24.44 -3.03
N LYS A 142 -4.08 -24.12 -1.99
CA LYS A 142 -3.90 -22.75 -1.50
C LYS A 142 -3.22 -21.86 -2.54
N LEU A 143 -2.17 -22.35 -3.22
CA LEU A 143 -1.52 -21.61 -4.31
C LEU A 143 -2.52 -21.30 -5.44
N ARG A 144 -3.30 -22.30 -5.87
CA ARG A 144 -4.36 -22.14 -6.89
C ARG A 144 -5.44 -21.17 -6.46
N GLU A 145 -5.86 -21.22 -5.19
CA GLU A 145 -6.86 -20.31 -4.63
C GLU A 145 -6.39 -18.85 -4.68
N VAL A 146 -5.17 -18.58 -4.21
CA VAL A 146 -4.62 -17.22 -4.19
C VAL A 146 -4.36 -16.73 -5.61
N ALA A 147 -3.80 -17.57 -6.49
CA ALA A 147 -3.64 -17.25 -7.91
C ALA A 147 -4.98 -16.90 -8.57
N GLY A 148 -6.01 -17.72 -8.33
CA GLY A 148 -7.36 -17.51 -8.85
C GLY A 148 -7.98 -16.18 -8.42
N LYS A 149 -7.62 -15.68 -7.23
CA LYS A 149 -8.17 -14.43 -6.69
C LYS A 149 -7.40 -13.19 -7.13
N PHE A 150 -6.06 -13.26 -7.14
CA PHE A 150 -5.21 -12.06 -7.18
C PHE A 150 -4.31 -11.97 -8.41
N LEU A 151 -4.12 -13.04 -9.19
CA LEU A 151 -3.14 -13.00 -10.29
C LEU A 151 -3.51 -11.99 -11.39
N VAL A 152 -4.79 -11.92 -11.78
CA VAL A 152 -5.27 -10.90 -12.73
C VAL A 152 -5.11 -9.50 -12.14
N ALA A 153 -5.41 -9.35 -10.86
CA ALA A 153 -5.30 -8.08 -10.15
C ALA A 153 -3.86 -7.55 -10.13
N ILE A 154 -2.87 -8.40 -9.82
CA ILE A 154 -1.46 -8.01 -9.82
C ILE A 154 -0.94 -7.70 -11.23
N LYS A 155 -1.41 -8.41 -12.26
CA LYS A 155 -1.15 -8.04 -13.67
C LYS A 155 -1.78 -6.69 -14.05
N GLY A 156 -2.96 -6.39 -13.50
CA GLY A 156 -3.57 -5.07 -13.59
C GLY A 156 -2.69 -3.98 -12.97
N ALA A 157 -2.16 -4.21 -11.76
CA ALA A 157 -1.18 -3.30 -11.14
C ALA A 157 0.05 -3.11 -12.03
N LYS A 158 0.58 -4.19 -12.61
CA LYS A 158 1.71 -4.13 -13.55
C LYS A 158 1.42 -3.21 -14.73
N ALA A 159 0.25 -3.35 -15.36
CA ALA A 159 -0.14 -2.50 -16.48
C ALA A 159 -0.22 -1.01 -16.08
N ILE A 160 -0.77 -0.69 -14.91
CA ILE A 160 -0.82 0.69 -14.42
C ILE A 160 0.60 1.20 -14.12
N TYR A 161 1.45 0.40 -13.47
CA TYR A 161 2.84 0.73 -13.22
C TYR A 161 3.61 1.05 -14.51
N GLU A 162 3.49 0.21 -15.54
CA GLU A 162 4.13 0.43 -16.84
C GLU A 162 3.65 1.71 -17.51
N HIS A 163 2.36 2.03 -17.38
CA HIS A 163 1.80 3.27 -17.89
C HIS A 163 2.39 4.50 -17.18
N VAL A 164 2.54 4.46 -15.85
CA VAL A 164 3.24 5.52 -15.10
C VAL A 164 4.70 5.60 -15.52
N LEU A 165 5.40 4.47 -15.65
CA LEU A 165 6.80 4.39 -16.05
C LEU A 165 7.04 4.90 -17.49
N ALA A 166 6.05 4.80 -18.38
CA ALA A 166 6.13 5.38 -19.72
C ALA A 166 6.15 6.92 -19.70
N ALA A 167 5.57 7.54 -18.66
CA ALA A 167 5.48 8.99 -18.51
C ALA A 167 6.51 9.57 -17.51
N LYS A 168 7.08 8.74 -16.64
CA LYS A 168 8.02 9.13 -15.57
C LYS A 168 9.37 8.44 -15.75
N SER A 169 10.43 9.01 -15.18
CA SER A 169 11.72 8.32 -15.17
C SER A 169 11.72 7.15 -14.18
N GLU A 170 12.41 6.07 -14.54
CA GLU A 170 12.54 4.91 -13.66
C GLU A 170 13.09 5.32 -12.29
N GLY A 171 12.41 4.89 -11.24
CA GLY A 171 12.77 5.22 -9.87
C GLY A 171 12.62 6.70 -9.51
N SER A 172 11.80 7.48 -10.21
CA SER A 172 11.46 8.86 -9.82
C SER A 172 10.19 8.98 -8.98
N PHE A 173 9.53 7.87 -8.65
CA PHE A 173 8.27 7.83 -7.94
C PHE A 173 8.19 6.62 -6.98
N VAL A 174 7.25 6.71 -6.03
CA VAL A 174 6.87 5.62 -5.12
C VAL A 174 5.71 4.85 -5.72
N THR A 175 5.72 3.53 -5.56
CA THR A 175 4.63 2.64 -6.00
C THR A 175 4.04 1.91 -4.80
N GLU A 176 2.73 2.01 -4.67
CA GLU A 176 1.90 1.20 -3.78
C GLU A 176 1.04 0.23 -4.59
N VAL A 177 0.91 -1.01 -4.14
CA VAL A 177 -0.10 -1.94 -4.65
C VAL A 177 -1.22 -2.06 -3.63
N SER A 178 -2.45 -1.67 -3.99
CA SER A 178 -3.59 -1.64 -3.09
C SER A 178 -4.60 -2.75 -3.39
N ILE A 179 -4.90 -3.58 -2.40
CA ILE A 179 -5.80 -4.74 -2.47
C ILE A 179 -6.83 -4.66 -1.31
N ASP A 180 -7.06 -3.48 -0.77
CA ASP A 180 -7.91 -3.23 0.40
C ASP A 180 -9.42 -3.24 0.07
N GLU A 181 -9.77 -2.93 -1.18
CA GLU A 181 -11.16 -2.90 -1.66
C GLU A 181 -11.73 -4.29 -2.05
N THR A 182 -11.05 -5.40 -1.72
CA THR A 182 -11.54 -6.77 -2.00
C THR A 182 -12.63 -7.23 -1.03
N ASP A 183 -13.40 -8.27 -1.38
CA ASP A 183 -14.50 -8.73 -0.51
C ASP A 183 -14.02 -9.37 0.81
N LEU A 184 -12.91 -10.11 0.77
CA LEU A 184 -12.37 -10.84 1.91
C LEU A 184 -11.04 -10.25 2.38
N PRO A 185 -10.76 -10.25 3.70
CA PRO A 185 -9.45 -9.88 4.21
C PRO A 185 -8.38 -10.87 3.76
N GLN A 186 -7.16 -10.39 3.58
CA GLN A 186 -6.02 -11.26 3.29
C GLN A 186 -5.43 -11.80 4.59
N THR A 187 -5.18 -13.10 4.62
CA THR A 187 -4.37 -13.71 5.69
C THR A 187 -2.88 -13.43 5.46
N PRO A 188 -2.01 -13.58 6.48
CA PRO A 188 -0.57 -13.39 6.29
C PRO A 188 0.04 -14.27 5.19
N ILE A 189 -0.48 -15.51 5.00
CA ILE A 189 -0.04 -16.37 3.90
C ILE A 189 -0.56 -15.90 2.54
N ASP A 190 -1.75 -15.28 2.47
CA ASP A 190 -2.21 -14.64 1.24
C ASP A 190 -1.32 -13.45 0.88
N LEU A 191 -0.97 -12.62 1.87
CA LEU A 191 -0.04 -11.49 1.67
C LEU A 191 1.32 -11.97 1.15
N PHE A 192 1.91 -13.01 1.75
CA PHE A 192 3.18 -13.57 1.28
C PHE A 192 3.13 -13.99 -0.20
N LEU A 193 2.07 -14.69 -0.59
CA LEU A 193 1.89 -15.18 -1.96
C LEU A 193 1.57 -14.04 -2.94
N ILE A 194 0.84 -13.01 -2.51
CA ILE A 194 0.62 -11.78 -3.28
C ILE A 194 1.94 -11.05 -3.52
N LEU A 195 2.80 -10.93 -2.50
CA LEU A 195 4.12 -10.32 -2.63
C LEU A 195 5.02 -11.10 -3.61
N SER A 196 4.89 -12.44 -3.66
CA SER A 196 5.53 -13.25 -4.71
C SER A 196 5.06 -12.86 -6.11
N MET A 197 3.75 -12.63 -6.31
CA MET A 197 3.21 -12.17 -7.59
C MET A 197 3.73 -10.78 -7.97
N ILE A 198 3.73 -9.84 -7.01
CA ILE A 198 4.23 -8.47 -7.21
C ILE A 198 5.70 -8.51 -7.65
N ALA A 199 6.52 -9.33 -7.01
CA ALA A 199 7.91 -9.52 -7.36
C ALA A 199 8.09 -10.18 -8.75
N ALA A 200 7.28 -11.20 -9.06
CA ALA A 200 7.32 -11.91 -10.34
C ALA A 200 6.95 -10.99 -11.52
N GLU A 201 6.00 -10.07 -11.34
CA GLU A 201 5.66 -9.03 -12.32
C GLU A 201 6.68 -7.88 -12.37
N GLY A 202 7.68 -7.89 -11.48
CA GLY A 202 8.73 -6.87 -11.43
C GLY A 202 8.19 -5.48 -11.07
N ILE A 203 7.19 -5.41 -10.19
CA ILE A 203 6.68 -4.15 -9.66
C ILE A 203 7.54 -3.79 -8.44
N PRO A 204 8.28 -2.65 -8.45
CA PRO A 204 9.13 -2.25 -7.33
C PRO A 204 8.30 -1.56 -6.24
N ALA A 205 7.31 -2.28 -5.70
CA ALA A 205 6.39 -1.79 -4.68
C ALA A 205 7.15 -1.44 -3.40
N GLN A 206 7.00 -0.20 -2.93
CA GLN A 206 7.55 0.26 -1.65
C GLN A 206 6.47 0.30 -0.56
N THR A 207 5.21 0.13 -0.93
CA THR A 207 4.11 -0.04 0.00
C THR A 207 3.10 -1.04 -0.55
N VAL A 208 2.37 -1.69 0.34
CA VAL A 208 1.26 -2.60 0.00
C VAL A 208 0.13 -2.36 0.99
N ALA A 209 -1.10 -2.23 0.47
CA ALA A 209 -2.29 -2.04 1.29
C ALA A 209 -3.18 -3.29 1.21
N PRO A 210 -3.04 -4.26 2.13
CA PRO A 210 -3.98 -5.36 2.23
C PRO A 210 -5.29 -4.92 2.91
N LYS A 211 -6.34 -5.71 2.73
CA LYS A 211 -7.54 -5.67 3.55
C LYS A 211 -7.35 -6.45 4.84
N PHE A 212 -7.36 -5.73 5.96
CA PHE A 212 -7.28 -6.32 7.30
C PHE A 212 -8.61 -6.91 7.77
N THR A 213 -8.55 -7.88 8.69
CA THR A 213 -9.73 -8.39 9.40
C THR A 213 -10.44 -7.30 10.21
N GLY A 214 -11.76 -7.40 10.27
CA GLY A 214 -12.64 -6.39 10.88
C GLY A 214 -13.09 -5.35 9.85
N ARG A 215 -13.54 -4.18 10.32
CA ARG A 215 -14.09 -3.13 9.46
C ARG A 215 -13.43 -1.79 9.72
N PHE A 216 -12.91 -1.21 8.64
CA PHE A 216 -12.26 0.11 8.59
C PHE A 216 -13.21 1.13 7.94
N ASN A 217 -14.35 1.40 8.58
CA ASN A 217 -15.31 2.36 8.06
C ASN A 217 -14.77 3.80 8.16
N LYS A 218 -15.10 4.64 7.17
CA LYS A 218 -14.65 6.05 7.13
C LYS A 218 -15.33 6.86 8.25
N GLY A 219 -14.54 7.68 8.95
CA GLY A 219 -15.03 8.63 9.96
C GLY A 219 -15.46 8.01 11.29
N VAL A 220 -15.17 6.73 11.53
CA VAL A 220 -15.55 6.01 12.76
C VAL A 220 -14.45 5.06 13.21
N GLU A 221 -14.56 4.59 14.45
CA GLU A 221 -13.65 3.63 15.08
C GLU A 221 -13.68 2.25 14.39
N TYR A 222 -12.59 1.49 14.57
CA TYR A 222 -12.45 0.10 14.16
C TYR A 222 -13.55 -0.77 14.77
N VAL A 223 -14.08 -1.70 13.97
CA VAL A 223 -15.03 -2.71 14.45
C VAL A 223 -14.48 -4.11 14.17
N GLY A 224 -14.03 -4.80 15.22
CA GLY A 224 -13.49 -6.15 15.15
C GLY A 224 -12.82 -6.55 16.47
N ASP A 225 -12.07 -7.65 16.45
CA ASP A 225 -11.29 -8.14 17.59
C ASP A 225 -9.88 -7.53 17.55
N LEU A 226 -9.53 -6.75 18.57
CA LEU A 226 -8.22 -6.09 18.66
C LEU A 226 -7.07 -7.08 18.84
N ALA A 227 -7.29 -8.20 19.54
CA ALA A 227 -6.26 -9.22 19.72
C ALA A 227 -5.99 -9.96 18.42
N GLN A 228 -7.04 -10.21 17.63
CA GLN A 228 -6.89 -10.75 16.28
C GLN A 228 -6.13 -9.78 15.37
N PHE A 229 -6.50 -8.49 15.37
CA PHE A 229 -5.79 -7.49 14.58
C PHE A 229 -4.32 -7.35 15.00
N GLU A 230 -4.01 -7.29 16.30
CA GLU A 230 -2.62 -7.22 16.79
C GLU A 230 -1.81 -8.43 16.32
N LYS A 231 -2.37 -9.63 16.39
CA LYS A 231 -1.72 -10.84 15.92
C LYS A 231 -1.46 -10.80 14.41
N GLU A 232 -2.49 -10.55 13.61
CA GLU A 232 -2.37 -10.54 12.15
C GLU A 232 -1.42 -9.45 11.67
N PHE A 233 -1.49 -8.25 12.25
CA PHE A 233 -0.59 -7.15 11.88
C PHE A 233 0.88 -7.45 12.23
N ASP A 234 1.15 -8.16 13.34
CA ASP A 234 2.50 -8.61 13.70
C ASP A 234 3.02 -9.69 12.73
N GLU A 235 2.14 -10.61 12.32
CA GLU A 235 2.43 -11.63 11.33
C GLU A 235 2.67 -11.01 9.94
N ASP A 236 1.85 -10.04 9.51
CA ASP A 236 2.01 -9.32 8.24
C ASP A 236 3.33 -8.57 8.17
N LEU A 237 3.77 -7.93 9.26
CA LEU A 237 5.09 -7.28 9.32
C LEU A 237 6.24 -8.30 9.19
N SER A 238 6.09 -9.47 9.81
CA SER A 238 7.05 -10.57 9.67
C SER A 238 7.09 -11.10 8.23
N VAL A 239 5.92 -11.22 7.59
CA VAL A 239 5.77 -11.60 6.18
C VAL A 239 6.46 -10.59 5.27
N ILE A 240 6.27 -9.29 5.48
CA ILE A 240 6.92 -8.23 4.70
C ILE A 240 8.44 -8.35 4.81
N ALA A 241 8.98 -8.44 6.03
CA ALA A 241 10.42 -8.56 6.26
C ALA A 241 11.01 -9.80 5.57
N PHE A 242 10.30 -10.94 5.63
CA PHE A 242 10.71 -12.17 4.97
C PHE A 242 10.63 -12.06 3.45
N ALA A 243 9.54 -11.52 2.91
CA ALA A 243 9.29 -11.36 1.48
C ALA A 243 10.31 -10.41 0.80
N ILE A 244 10.75 -9.35 1.48
CA ILE A 244 11.83 -8.48 1.01
C ILE A 244 13.08 -9.29 0.66
N GLN A 245 13.52 -10.17 1.57
CA GLN A 245 14.71 -10.99 1.38
C GLN A 245 14.47 -12.13 0.39
N GLU A 246 13.33 -12.78 0.49
CA GLU A 246 13.00 -13.98 -0.29
C GLU A 246 12.71 -13.68 -1.76
N PHE A 247 12.10 -12.52 -2.05
CA PHE A 247 11.68 -12.13 -3.39
C PHE A 247 12.47 -10.97 -3.99
N GLY A 248 13.39 -10.37 -3.23
CA GLY A 248 14.15 -9.20 -3.69
C GLY A 248 13.31 -7.95 -3.88
N LEU A 249 12.22 -7.81 -3.10
CA LEU A 249 11.40 -6.60 -3.09
C LEU A 249 12.19 -5.43 -2.46
N PRO A 250 11.80 -4.17 -2.72
CA PRO A 250 12.48 -3.01 -2.13
C PRO A 250 12.57 -3.09 -0.61
N GLU A 251 13.73 -2.76 -0.04
CA GLU A 251 13.95 -2.73 1.43
C GLU A 251 13.01 -1.76 2.16
N THR A 252 12.42 -0.83 1.43
CA THR A 252 11.46 0.15 1.93
C THR A 252 10.02 -0.36 1.97
N LEU A 253 9.74 -1.58 1.46
CA LEU A 253 8.40 -2.16 1.45
C LEU A 253 7.79 -2.16 2.86
N LYS A 254 6.61 -1.56 2.99
CA LYS A 254 5.89 -1.44 4.26
C LYS A 254 4.38 -1.56 4.06
N LEU A 255 3.68 -1.90 5.14
CA LEU A 255 2.22 -1.91 5.14
C LEU A 255 1.65 -0.50 5.05
N SER A 256 0.62 -0.34 4.24
CA SER A 256 -0.24 0.83 4.17
C SER A 256 -1.60 0.50 4.79
N VAL A 257 -2.13 1.41 5.62
CA VAL A 257 -3.41 1.22 6.33
C VAL A 257 -4.43 2.20 5.77
N HIS A 258 -5.29 1.70 4.89
CA HIS A 258 -6.35 2.49 4.28
C HIS A 258 -7.52 2.72 5.25
N SER A 259 -8.24 3.82 5.02
CA SER A 259 -9.31 4.28 5.93
C SER A 259 -8.85 4.36 7.40
N GLY A 260 -7.57 4.71 7.60
CA GLY A 260 -6.89 4.68 8.90
C GLY A 260 -7.29 5.78 9.88
N SER A 261 -7.93 6.87 9.42
CA SER A 261 -8.44 7.92 10.31
C SER A 261 -9.47 7.39 11.29
N ASP A 262 -9.49 7.98 12.49
CA ASP A 262 -10.40 7.68 13.60
C ASP A 262 -10.29 6.26 14.19
N LYS A 263 -9.23 5.51 13.86
CA LYS A 263 -8.96 4.15 14.39
C LYS A 263 -8.16 4.17 15.69
N PHE A 264 -8.60 4.94 16.68
CA PHE A 264 -7.82 5.24 17.89
C PHE A 264 -7.41 3.99 18.67
N ALA A 265 -8.25 2.96 18.70
CA ALA A 265 -7.92 1.69 19.34
C ALA A 265 -6.75 0.96 18.67
N LEU A 266 -6.52 1.18 17.37
CA LEU A 266 -5.46 0.52 16.61
C LEU A 266 -4.11 1.24 16.71
N TYR A 267 -4.09 2.56 16.91
CA TYR A 267 -2.83 3.32 16.88
C TYR A 267 -1.78 2.85 17.89
N PRO A 268 -2.11 2.51 19.16
CA PRO A 268 -1.12 1.97 20.10
C PRO A 268 -0.55 0.63 19.66
N ILE A 269 -1.39 -0.24 19.05
CA ILE A 269 -0.99 -1.55 18.52
C ILE A 269 -0.01 -1.34 17.36
N ILE A 270 -0.39 -0.53 16.37
CA ILE A 270 0.44 -0.22 15.20
C ILE A 270 1.77 0.41 15.65
N ASN A 271 1.76 1.35 16.60
CA ASN A 271 2.97 1.99 17.10
C ASN A 271 3.93 1.00 17.78
N LYS A 272 3.40 0.10 18.62
CA LYS A 272 4.18 -0.93 19.30
C LYS A 272 4.83 -1.88 18.28
N LEU A 273 4.05 -2.38 17.32
CA LEU A 273 4.51 -3.39 16.37
C LEU A 273 5.48 -2.82 15.33
N THR A 274 5.23 -1.63 14.81
CA THR A 274 6.14 -0.97 13.85
C THR A 274 7.48 -0.50 14.44
N LYS A 275 7.62 -0.55 15.78
CA LYS A 275 8.90 -0.36 16.48
C LYS A 275 9.61 -1.68 16.79
N LYS A 276 8.85 -2.78 16.89
CA LYS A 276 9.37 -4.13 17.10
C LYS A 276 10.09 -4.63 15.84
N HIS A 277 9.52 -4.32 14.66
CA HIS A 277 10.06 -4.64 13.33
C HIS A 277 10.91 -3.50 12.76
#